data_AF-A0A8T4DCQ3-F1
#
_entry.id   AF-A0A8T4DCQ3-F1
#
_cell.length_a   1.000
_cell.length_b   1.000
_cell.length_c   1.000
_cell.angle_alpha   90.00
_cell.angle_beta   90.00
_cell.angle_gamma   90.00
#
_symmetry.space_group_name_H-M   'P 1'
#
loop_
_entity.id
_entity.type
_entity.pdbx_description
1 polymer ?
#
loop_
_entity_poly.entity_id
_entity_poly.type
_entity_poly.pdbx_seq_one_letter_code
_entity_poly.pdbx_strand_id
1 'polypeptide(L)'
;MAAKDIEGDEKFIERALSVRKHNLPKFIEKVCNHDGDNILCEYFMIACSSDNILDKEFIRELRNYIISYALKRGEYSDPMTSQDAPTIVFKAVDRFVKDSGTGEPGELILFVLLESQRNAPQILNKMSLKTSGNIHFHGLDGIHIGIRGDEINLYYGESKIEKSMDNAIKNAIDALNDFHMSGNKEEHELDLISNYIDEKKFEGHVDEIKEIINPYSTYKKEKLKKVYSVFIGFNWSDLIDLNFRTIQNNIKRPLTMSLSKNKQIVHKKCRDRIVKSDIDNSVEFFFLPFKDVQKIREYFIEEVLNRERI
;
A
#
# COMPACT_ATOMS: atom_id res chain seq x y z
N MET A 1 11.66 -6.27 -32.15
CA MET A 1 12.43 -5.51 -31.14
C MET A 1 12.83 -6.49 -30.06
N ALA A 2 14.10 -6.54 -29.64
CA ALA A 2 14.47 -7.36 -28.50
C ALA A 2 13.85 -6.76 -27.23
N ALA A 3 13.03 -7.54 -26.51
CA ALA A 3 12.56 -7.16 -25.19
C ALA A 3 13.77 -6.91 -24.28
N LYS A 4 13.80 -5.77 -23.61
CA LYS A 4 14.83 -5.47 -22.61
C LYS A 4 14.51 -6.26 -21.35
N ASP A 5 15.53 -6.75 -20.66
CA ASP A 5 15.41 -7.57 -19.46
C ASP A 5 15.27 -6.68 -18.20
N ILE A 6 14.23 -6.91 -17.39
CA ILE A 6 13.89 -6.15 -16.18
C ILE A 6 14.86 -6.45 -15.04
N GLU A 7 15.32 -7.70 -14.92
CA GLU A 7 16.19 -8.18 -13.84
C GLU A 7 17.56 -7.50 -13.89
N GLY A 8 18.02 -7.13 -15.09
CA GLY A 8 19.25 -6.36 -15.31
C GLY A 8 19.07 -4.85 -15.38
N ASP A 9 17.83 -4.33 -15.34
CA ASP A 9 17.53 -2.89 -15.44
C ASP A 9 16.84 -2.40 -14.16
N GLU A 10 17.53 -2.47 -13.01
CA GLU A 10 17.06 -1.85 -11.76
C GLU A 10 16.67 -0.37 -11.97
N LYS A 11 17.38 0.32 -12.89
CA LYS A 11 17.06 1.71 -13.25
C LYS A 11 15.68 1.83 -13.90
N PHE A 12 15.19 0.80 -14.59
CA PHE A 12 13.84 0.80 -15.14
C PHE A 12 12.79 0.75 -14.03
N ILE A 13 12.92 -0.18 -13.08
CA ILE A 13 12.03 -0.24 -11.91
C ILE A 13 12.03 1.11 -11.18
N GLU A 14 13.21 1.71 -10.98
CA GLU A 14 13.31 3.04 -10.38
C GLU A 14 12.63 4.16 -11.20
N ARG A 15 12.67 4.10 -12.53
CA ARG A 15 11.96 5.05 -13.42
C ARG A 15 10.44 4.88 -13.36
N ALA A 16 9.97 3.65 -13.17
CA ALA A 16 8.55 3.34 -13.07
C ALA A 16 7.94 3.71 -11.70
N LEU A 17 8.76 4.01 -10.69
CA LEU A 17 8.27 4.47 -9.38
C LEU A 17 7.62 5.86 -9.46
N SER A 18 6.40 5.94 -8.96
CA SER A 18 5.69 7.19 -8.68
C SER A 18 6.05 7.77 -7.33
N VAL A 19 6.31 6.90 -6.34
CA VAL A 19 6.72 7.29 -4.98
C VAL A 19 8.16 6.86 -4.74
N ARG A 20 9.06 7.83 -4.60
CA ARG A 20 10.47 7.56 -4.29
C ARG A 20 10.67 7.36 -2.78
N LYS A 21 11.71 6.62 -2.41
CA LYS A 21 12.05 6.31 -1.01
C LYS A 21 12.21 7.52 -0.08
N HIS A 22 12.75 8.63 -0.60
CA HIS A 22 12.87 9.90 0.16
C HIS A 22 11.54 10.66 0.28
N ASN A 23 10.49 10.18 -0.38
CA ASN A 23 9.12 10.68 -0.35
C ASN A 23 8.20 9.77 0.46
N LEU A 24 8.74 8.89 1.34
CA LEU A 24 7.89 8.38 2.42
C LEU A 24 7.28 9.62 3.10
N PRO A 25 5.95 9.67 3.33
CA PRO A 25 5.33 10.84 3.91
C PRO A 25 6.15 11.24 5.13
N LYS A 26 6.61 12.50 5.18
CA LYS A 26 7.46 13.03 6.28
C LYS A 26 6.88 12.74 7.67
N PHE A 27 5.60 12.41 7.68
CA PHE A 27 4.76 12.12 8.82
C PHE A 27 4.64 10.64 9.16
N ILE A 28 5.39 9.69 8.56
CA ILE A 28 5.49 8.31 9.08
C ILE A 28 6.94 7.85 9.21
N GLU A 29 7.22 7.12 10.27
CA GLU A 29 8.54 6.54 10.54
C GLU A 29 8.44 5.07 10.89
N LYS A 30 9.39 4.26 10.38
CA LYS A 30 9.55 2.87 10.80
C LYS A 30 10.17 2.84 12.21
N VAL A 31 9.48 2.21 13.14
CA VAL A 31 9.87 2.12 14.56
C VAL A 31 10.68 0.86 14.83
N CYS A 32 10.14 -0.29 14.43
CA CYS A 32 10.77 -1.59 14.62
C CYS A 32 10.24 -2.62 13.62
N ASN A 33 10.87 -3.79 13.58
CA ASN A 33 10.34 -4.94 12.88
C ASN A 33 10.55 -6.24 13.67
N HIS A 34 9.87 -7.27 13.21
CA HIS A 34 10.10 -8.67 13.54
C HIS A 34 10.04 -9.48 12.25
N ASP A 35 11.01 -10.35 12.03
CA ASP A 35 11.14 -11.16 10.80
C ASP A 35 11.37 -12.62 11.21
N GLY A 36 10.56 -13.53 10.68
CA GLY A 36 10.62 -14.96 10.97
C GLY A 36 9.39 -15.70 10.42
N ASP A 37 9.51 -17.01 10.21
CA ASP A 37 8.42 -17.87 9.71
C ASP A 37 7.83 -17.42 8.36
N ASN A 38 8.67 -16.89 7.44
CA ASN A 38 8.26 -16.23 6.19
C ASN A 38 7.30 -15.04 6.38
N ILE A 39 7.26 -14.49 7.61
CA ILE A 39 6.40 -13.38 7.99
C ILE A 39 7.26 -12.21 8.46
N LEU A 40 7.20 -11.11 7.72
CA LEU A 40 7.81 -9.85 8.09
C LEU A 40 6.74 -8.93 8.69
N CYS A 41 6.89 -8.51 9.94
CA CYS A 41 6.05 -7.48 10.55
C CYS A 41 6.86 -6.19 10.74
N GLU A 42 6.49 -5.13 10.03
CA GLU A 42 7.07 -3.80 10.17
C GLU A 42 6.08 -2.85 10.84
N TYR A 43 6.56 -2.12 11.84
CA TYR A 43 5.75 -1.23 12.65
C TYR A 43 6.15 0.21 12.35
N PHE A 44 5.17 0.99 11.94
CA PHE A 44 5.30 2.41 11.65
C PHE A 44 4.58 3.22 12.71
N MET A 45 4.89 4.50 12.77
CA MET A 45 4.19 5.46 13.62
C MET A 45 4.09 6.79 12.88
N ILE A 46 2.97 7.48 13.07
CA ILE A 46 2.80 8.83 12.57
C ILE A 46 3.68 9.79 13.38
N ALA A 47 4.30 10.76 12.71
CA ALA A 47 5.10 11.78 13.34
C ALA A 47 4.29 12.49 14.43
N CYS A 48 4.95 12.74 15.55
CA CYS A 48 4.36 13.38 16.71
C CYS A 48 5.02 14.74 16.92
N SER A 49 4.23 15.75 17.26
CA SER A 49 4.73 16.95 17.94
C SER A 49 4.93 16.66 19.43
N SER A 50 5.28 17.67 20.24
CA SER A 50 5.39 17.50 21.69
C SER A 50 4.07 17.02 22.32
N ASP A 51 2.94 17.43 21.74
CA ASP A 51 1.63 17.35 22.39
C ASP A 51 0.59 16.58 21.58
N ASN A 52 0.86 16.27 20.30
CA ASN A 52 -0.13 15.64 19.42
C ASN A 52 0.50 14.76 18.34
N ILE A 53 -0.30 13.81 17.83
CA ILE A 53 0.01 13.02 16.65
C ILE A 53 -0.46 13.81 15.42
N LEU A 54 0.37 13.84 14.38
CA LEU A 54 0.12 14.62 13.16
C LEU A 54 -0.73 13.84 12.15
N ASP A 55 -1.83 13.23 12.62
CA ASP A 55 -2.72 12.38 11.81
C ASP A 55 -3.28 13.14 10.60
N LYS A 56 -3.78 14.36 10.84
CA LYS A 56 -4.39 15.18 9.80
C LYS A 56 -3.37 15.65 8.77
N GLU A 57 -2.18 16.04 9.23
CA GLU A 57 -1.06 16.43 8.39
C GLU A 57 -0.58 15.25 7.53
N PHE A 58 -0.48 14.05 8.11
CA PHE A 58 -0.15 12.83 7.39
C PHE A 58 -1.15 12.55 6.27
N ILE A 59 -2.45 12.59 6.57
CA ILE A 59 -3.48 12.35 5.57
C ILE A 59 -3.46 13.42 4.46
N ARG A 60 -3.24 14.69 4.82
CA ARG A 60 -3.05 15.76 3.83
C ARG A 60 -1.83 15.52 2.94
N GLU A 61 -0.73 14.99 3.47
CA GLU A 61 0.46 14.66 2.68
C GLU A 61 0.17 13.54 1.66
N LEU A 62 -0.73 12.61 1.96
CA LEU A 62 -1.14 11.57 1.02
C LEU A 62 -1.76 12.12 -0.27
N ARG A 63 -2.29 13.35 -0.23
CA ARG A 63 -2.82 14.04 -1.41
C ARG A 63 -1.79 14.17 -2.54
N ASN A 64 -0.50 14.23 -2.22
CA ASN A 64 0.57 14.32 -3.22
C ASN A 64 0.67 13.07 -4.10
N TYR A 65 0.06 11.95 -3.71
CA TYR A 65 0.17 10.66 -4.40
C TYR A 65 -1.10 10.23 -5.13
N ILE A 66 -2.21 10.97 -4.99
CA ILE A 66 -3.50 10.54 -5.56
C ILE A 66 -3.49 10.50 -7.09
N ILE A 67 -2.72 11.38 -7.75
CA ILE A 67 -2.65 11.40 -9.22
C ILE A 67 -2.00 10.11 -9.70
N SER A 68 -0.83 9.76 -9.16
CA SER A 68 -0.13 8.53 -9.50
C SER A 68 -0.87 7.26 -9.07
N TYR A 69 -1.63 7.34 -7.98
CA TYR A 69 -2.42 6.21 -7.49
C TYR A 69 -3.73 6.02 -8.26
N ALA A 70 -4.38 7.09 -8.73
CA ALA A 70 -5.72 6.99 -9.33
C ALA A 70 -5.70 6.98 -10.86
N LEU A 71 -4.66 7.52 -11.49
CA LEU A 71 -4.59 7.73 -12.94
C LEU A 71 -3.39 7.02 -13.56
N LYS A 72 -3.54 6.58 -14.81
CA LYS A 72 -2.42 6.12 -15.64
C LYS A 72 -1.54 7.29 -16.04
N ARG A 73 -0.24 7.04 -16.24
CA ARG A 73 0.78 7.97 -16.72
C ARG A 73 0.40 8.64 -18.04
N GLY A 74 -0.40 7.97 -18.86
CA GLY A 74 -0.95 8.55 -20.08
C GLY A 74 -2.09 9.56 -19.91
N GLU A 75 -2.69 9.64 -18.73
CA GLU A 75 -3.86 10.49 -18.45
C GLU A 75 -3.50 11.90 -17.95
N TYR A 76 -2.23 12.17 -17.68
CA TYR A 76 -1.74 13.47 -17.21
C TYR A 76 -0.34 13.78 -17.76
N SER A 77 0.01 15.07 -17.82
CA SER A 77 1.36 15.54 -18.16
C SER A 77 2.25 15.54 -16.92
N ASP A 78 3.53 15.22 -17.04
CA ASP A 78 4.51 15.36 -15.96
C ASP A 78 5.82 15.94 -16.52
N PRO A 79 6.23 17.17 -16.12
CA PRO A 79 5.58 18.03 -15.13
C PRO A 79 4.25 18.63 -15.61
N MET A 80 3.30 18.75 -14.67
CA MET A 80 2.00 19.37 -14.91
C MET A 80 2.13 20.89 -15.07
N THR A 81 1.36 21.48 -15.98
CA THR A 81 1.24 22.95 -16.05
C THR A 81 0.32 23.46 -14.95
N SER A 82 0.49 24.72 -14.53
CA SER A 82 -0.43 25.35 -13.56
C SER A 82 -1.88 25.44 -14.05
N GLN A 83 -2.10 25.44 -15.38
CA GLN A 83 -3.44 25.50 -15.98
C GLN A 83 -4.16 24.15 -15.93
N ASP A 84 -3.43 23.05 -16.18
CA ASP A 84 -4.02 21.70 -16.22
C ASP A 84 -4.15 21.07 -14.82
N ALA A 85 -3.39 21.59 -13.85
CA ALA A 85 -3.27 20.96 -12.54
C ALA A 85 -4.61 20.74 -11.81
N PRO A 86 -5.51 21.74 -11.69
CA PRO A 86 -6.80 21.53 -11.03
C PRO A 86 -7.63 20.44 -11.71
N THR A 87 -7.67 20.43 -13.04
CA THR A 87 -8.44 19.45 -13.82
C THR A 87 -7.94 18.03 -13.60
N ILE A 88 -6.62 17.82 -13.59
CA ILE A 88 -6.01 16.50 -13.36
C ILE A 88 -6.26 16.04 -11.91
N VAL A 89 -6.11 16.94 -10.93
CA VAL A 89 -6.39 16.61 -9.53
C VAL A 89 -7.87 16.23 -9.36
N PHE A 90 -8.80 17.00 -9.92
CA PHE A 90 -10.23 16.67 -9.87
C PHE A 90 -10.53 15.32 -10.51
N LYS A 91 -9.91 15.03 -11.65
CA LYS A 91 -10.04 13.73 -12.31
C LYS A 91 -9.57 12.57 -11.42
N ALA A 92 -8.46 12.76 -10.69
CA ALA A 92 -7.98 11.77 -9.73
C ALA A 92 -8.95 11.60 -8.55
N VAL A 93 -9.40 12.72 -7.94
CA VAL A 93 -10.37 12.74 -6.83
C VAL A 93 -11.68 12.04 -7.19
N ASP A 94 -12.15 12.17 -8.43
CA ASP A 94 -13.41 11.57 -8.88
C ASP A 94 -13.37 10.05 -9.04
N ARG A 95 -12.19 9.43 -8.98
CA ARG A 95 -12.04 7.97 -8.92
C ARG A 95 -12.32 7.41 -7.52
N PHE A 96 -12.23 8.25 -6.49
CA PHE A 96 -12.46 7.86 -5.09
C PHE A 96 -13.94 7.89 -4.74
N VAL A 97 -14.31 7.01 -3.82
CA VAL A 97 -15.63 6.95 -3.21
C VAL A 97 -15.67 8.00 -2.09
N LYS A 98 -16.63 8.93 -2.16
CA LYS A 98 -16.82 10.00 -1.15
C LYS A 98 -17.67 9.50 0.02
N ASP A 99 -17.24 8.42 0.64
CA ASP A 99 -17.90 7.82 1.80
C ASP A 99 -16.91 7.61 2.95
N SER A 100 -17.38 7.82 4.18
CA SER A 100 -16.55 7.72 5.39
C SER A 100 -16.41 6.30 5.93
N GLY A 101 -16.97 5.30 5.23
CA GLY A 101 -16.79 3.88 5.48
C GLY A 101 -15.82 3.19 4.51
N THR A 102 -15.19 3.93 3.59
CA THR A 102 -14.35 3.35 2.53
C THR A 102 -13.02 2.80 3.08
N GLY A 103 -12.48 1.82 2.36
CA GLY A 103 -11.14 1.27 2.59
C GLY A 103 -10.02 2.03 1.86
N GLU A 104 -10.37 2.92 0.93
CA GLU A 104 -9.44 3.61 0.02
C GLU A 104 -8.27 4.35 0.69
N PRO A 105 -8.40 4.95 1.89
CA PRO A 105 -7.24 5.50 2.58
C PRO A 105 -6.17 4.44 2.87
N GLY A 106 -6.57 3.22 3.23
CA GLY A 106 -5.67 2.10 3.47
C GLY A 106 -4.96 1.62 2.22
N GLU A 107 -5.71 1.54 1.10
CA GLU A 107 -5.17 1.16 -0.21
C GLU A 107 -4.11 2.16 -0.68
N LEU A 108 -4.39 3.48 -0.55
CA LEU A 108 -3.43 4.53 -0.91
C LEU A 108 -2.17 4.49 -0.02
N ILE A 109 -2.32 4.25 1.28
CA ILE A 109 -1.17 4.11 2.20
C ILE A 109 -0.34 2.89 1.81
N LEU A 110 -0.96 1.75 1.51
CA LEU A 110 -0.27 0.55 1.07
C LEU A 110 0.49 0.78 -0.25
N PHE A 111 -0.14 1.45 -1.22
CA PHE A 111 0.52 1.86 -2.47
C PHE A 111 1.80 2.68 -2.19
N VAL A 112 1.70 3.70 -1.34
CA VAL A 112 2.83 4.56 -0.95
C VAL A 112 3.92 3.75 -0.26
N LEU A 113 3.57 2.82 0.63
CA LEU A 113 4.52 1.96 1.33
C LEU A 113 5.24 0.99 0.38
N LEU A 114 4.52 0.34 -0.53
CA LEU A 114 5.12 -0.58 -1.49
C LEU A 114 6.07 0.12 -2.46
N GLU A 115 5.65 1.25 -3.05
CA GLU A 115 6.51 1.99 -3.96
C GLU A 115 7.74 2.57 -3.23
N SER A 116 7.56 3.17 -2.04
CA SER A 116 8.67 3.83 -1.33
C SER A 116 9.61 2.90 -0.55
N GLN A 117 9.07 1.84 0.07
CA GLN A 117 9.85 0.94 0.93
C GLN A 117 10.35 -0.29 0.19
N ARG A 118 9.63 -0.75 -0.84
CA ARG A 118 10.00 -1.95 -1.61
C ARG A 118 10.56 -1.64 -2.99
N ASN A 119 10.61 -0.37 -3.38
CA ASN A 119 10.91 0.03 -4.76
C ASN A 119 10.07 -0.78 -5.75
N ALA A 120 8.79 -1.01 -5.41
CA ALA A 120 7.91 -1.87 -6.18
C ALA A 120 6.83 -1.03 -6.86
N PRO A 121 7.01 -0.56 -8.11
CA PRO A 121 5.98 0.16 -8.85
C PRO A 121 4.70 -0.66 -9.02
N GLN A 122 3.55 0.00 -8.87
CA GLN A 122 2.25 -0.62 -9.09
C GLN A 122 2.03 -0.97 -10.57
N ILE A 123 1.73 -2.24 -10.87
CA ILE A 123 1.43 -2.75 -12.23
C ILE A 123 -0.07 -2.88 -12.49
N LEU A 124 -0.87 -3.12 -11.45
CA LEU A 124 -2.33 -3.09 -11.51
C LEU A 124 -2.89 -1.99 -10.63
N ASN A 125 -3.53 -1.01 -11.26
CA ASN A 125 -4.22 0.08 -10.60
C ASN A 125 -5.74 -0.06 -10.84
N LYS A 126 -6.47 -0.63 -9.88
CA LYS A 126 -7.94 -0.79 -9.98
C LYS A 126 -8.69 0.54 -9.98
N MET A 127 -8.13 1.58 -9.37
CA MET A 127 -8.72 2.92 -9.40
C MET A 127 -8.77 3.48 -10.83
N SER A 128 -7.73 3.21 -11.64
CA SER A 128 -7.73 3.61 -13.04
C SER A 128 -8.82 2.92 -13.88
N LEU A 129 -9.30 1.76 -13.43
CA LEU A 129 -10.38 0.99 -14.06
C LEU A 129 -11.79 1.47 -13.64
N LYS A 130 -11.92 2.16 -12.50
CA LYS A 130 -13.21 2.70 -12.03
C LYS A 130 -13.68 3.84 -12.93
N THR A 131 -14.65 3.61 -13.82
CA THR A 131 -15.23 4.68 -14.67
C THR A 131 -16.04 5.71 -13.87
N SER A 132 -16.50 5.35 -12.67
CA SER A 132 -17.08 6.25 -11.67
C SER A 132 -16.88 5.67 -10.26
N GLY A 133 -16.85 6.52 -9.23
CA GLY A 133 -16.64 6.13 -7.83
C GLY A 133 -17.71 5.21 -7.21
N ASN A 134 -18.66 4.70 -7.97
CA ASN A 134 -19.71 3.78 -7.50
C ASN A 134 -19.41 2.30 -7.79
N ILE A 135 -18.36 1.99 -8.57
CA ILE A 135 -18.01 0.61 -8.93
C ILE A 135 -16.87 0.12 -8.04
N HIS A 136 -17.13 -0.90 -7.24
CA HIS A 136 -16.10 -1.64 -6.51
C HIS A 136 -15.62 -2.82 -7.36
N PHE A 137 -14.32 -2.83 -7.66
CA PHE A 137 -13.66 -4.04 -8.16
C PHE A 137 -13.28 -4.89 -6.96
N HIS A 138 -13.85 -6.10 -6.87
CA HIS A 138 -13.49 -7.06 -5.82
C HIS A 138 -12.12 -7.71 -6.12
N GLY A 139 -11.49 -8.27 -5.09
CA GLY A 139 -10.13 -8.80 -5.15
C GLY A 139 -9.15 -7.91 -4.40
N LEU A 140 -7.85 -8.19 -4.51
CA LEU A 140 -6.79 -7.49 -3.79
C LEU A 140 -6.70 -6.01 -4.18
N ASP A 141 -6.21 -5.17 -3.28
CA ASP A 141 -6.20 -3.71 -3.40
C ASP A 141 -5.20 -3.20 -4.45
N GLY A 142 -4.20 -3.99 -4.81
CA GLY A 142 -3.27 -3.68 -5.88
C GLY A 142 -2.20 -4.75 -6.08
N ILE A 143 -1.57 -4.74 -7.26
CA ILE A 143 -0.42 -5.61 -7.57
C ILE A 143 0.77 -4.74 -7.97
N HIS A 144 1.92 -5.01 -7.38
CA HIS A 144 3.18 -4.32 -7.63
C HIS A 144 4.26 -5.31 -8.03
N ILE A 145 5.25 -4.84 -8.77
CA ILE A 145 6.44 -5.63 -9.14
C ILE A 145 7.68 -4.92 -8.63
N GLY A 146 8.65 -5.64 -8.07
CA GLY A 146 9.94 -5.08 -7.67
C GLY A 146 11.06 -6.10 -7.77
N ILE A 147 12.30 -5.62 -7.72
CA ILE A 147 13.50 -6.47 -7.79
C ILE A 147 14.22 -6.40 -6.44
N ARG A 148 14.61 -7.56 -5.91
CA ARG A 148 15.44 -7.67 -4.70
C ARG A 148 16.56 -8.68 -4.95
N GLY A 149 17.77 -8.17 -5.16
CA GLY A 149 18.88 -9.04 -5.59
C GLY A 149 18.57 -9.62 -6.97
N ASP A 150 18.56 -10.94 -7.09
CA ASP A 150 18.20 -11.68 -8.30
C ASP A 150 16.71 -12.09 -8.35
N GLU A 151 15.94 -11.80 -7.30
CA GLU A 151 14.53 -12.18 -7.22
C GLU A 151 13.60 -11.10 -7.78
N ILE A 152 12.64 -11.52 -8.60
CA ILE A 152 11.52 -10.71 -9.06
C ILE A 152 10.36 -10.95 -8.09
N ASN A 153 9.97 -9.91 -7.36
CA ASN A 153 8.93 -9.99 -6.36
C ASN A 153 7.62 -9.40 -6.92
N LEU A 154 6.58 -10.23 -6.93
CA LEU A 154 5.21 -9.83 -7.24
C LEU A 154 4.44 -9.67 -5.93
N TYR A 155 4.11 -8.42 -5.61
CA TYR A 155 3.46 -8.05 -4.36
C TYR A 155 1.95 -7.95 -4.57
N TYR A 156 1.22 -8.73 -3.78
CA TYR A 156 -0.24 -8.80 -3.75
C TYR A 156 -0.73 -8.02 -2.54
N GLY A 157 -1.27 -6.83 -2.77
CA GLY A 157 -1.61 -5.88 -1.72
C GLY A 157 -3.01 -6.08 -1.12
N GLU A 158 -3.13 -6.07 0.20
CA GLU A 158 -4.40 -6.08 0.93
C GLU A 158 -4.33 -5.08 2.09
N SER A 159 -5.37 -4.28 2.30
CA SER A 159 -5.41 -3.26 3.33
C SER A 159 -6.65 -3.38 4.21
N LYS A 160 -6.46 -3.21 5.52
CA LYS A 160 -7.54 -3.16 6.51
C LYS A 160 -7.31 -2.01 7.48
N ILE A 161 -8.27 -1.09 7.52
CA ILE A 161 -8.37 -0.06 8.55
C ILE A 161 -9.56 -0.42 9.45
N GLU A 162 -9.31 -0.88 10.67
CA GLU A 162 -10.37 -1.28 11.61
C GLU A 162 -10.06 -0.87 13.04
N LYS A 163 -11.09 -0.73 13.88
CA LYS A 163 -10.87 -0.37 15.30
C LYS A 163 -9.99 -1.38 16.05
N SER A 164 -10.07 -2.66 15.70
CA SER A 164 -9.32 -3.74 16.36
C SER A 164 -8.23 -4.28 15.43
N MET A 165 -6.98 -4.25 15.89
CA MET A 165 -5.86 -4.88 15.20
C MET A 165 -6.10 -6.38 14.95
N ASP A 166 -6.69 -7.08 15.93
CA ASP A 166 -6.94 -8.51 15.81
C ASP A 166 -8.00 -8.83 14.75
N ASN A 167 -9.00 -7.96 14.59
CA ASN A 167 -10.00 -8.10 13.54
C ASN A 167 -9.41 -7.75 12.17
N ALA A 168 -8.64 -6.66 12.08
CA ALA A 168 -7.96 -6.29 10.84
C ALA A 168 -7.03 -7.40 10.34
N ILE A 169 -6.18 -7.97 11.22
CA ILE A 169 -5.31 -9.11 10.88
C ILE A 169 -6.15 -10.30 10.42
N LYS A 170 -7.22 -10.64 11.15
CA LYS A 170 -8.11 -11.75 10.79
C LYS A 170 -8.69 -11.53 9.38
N ASN A 171 -9.37 -10.41 9.17
CA ASN A 171 -10.08 -10.13 7.93
C ASN A 171 -9.14 -10.02 6.73
N ALA A 172 -7.92 -9.48 6.93
CA ALA A 172 -6.89 -9.48 5.89
C ALA A 172 -6.46 -10.91 5.51
N ILE A 173 -6.11 -11.75 6.51
CA ILE A 173 -5.68 -13.13 6.24
C ILE A 173 -6.82 -13.96 5.62
N ASP A 174 -8.06 -13.76 6.07
CA ASP A 174 -9.24 -14.42 5.50
C ASP A 174 -9.40 -14.03 4.01
N ALA A 175 -9.19 -12.75 3.66
CA ALA A 175 -9.21 -12.27 2.27
C ALA A 175 -8.07 -12.84 1.43
N LEU A 176 -6.85 -12.91 1.98
CA LEU A 176 -5.71 -13.53 1.30
C LEU A 176 -5.94 -15.03 1.06
N ASN A 177 -6.47 -15.74 2.04
CA ASN A 177 -6.76 -17.17 1.92
C ASN A 177 -7.85 -17.42 0.88
N ASP A 178 -8.90 -16.59 0.87
CA ASP A 178 -9.96 -16.64 -0.15
C ASP A 178 -9.41 -16.35 -1.56
N PHE A 179 -8.48 -15.40 -1.71
CA PHE A 179 -7.77 -15.15 -2.96
C PHE A 179 -6.90 -16.34 -3.38
N HIS A 180 -6.10 -16.88 -2.48
CA HIS A 180 -5.17 -17.98 -2.73
C HIS A 180 -5.91 -19.29 -3.10
N MET A 181 -7.00 -19.61 -2.39
CA MET A 181 -7.82 -20.79 -2.66
C MET A 181 -8.63 -20.68 -3.97
N SER A 182 -8.96 -19.46 -4.37
CA SER A 182 -9.73 -19.21 -5.59
C SER A 182 -8.79 -19.00 -6.77
N GLY A 183 -8.32 -20.08 -7.41
CA GLY A 183 -7.43 -19.98 -8.59
C GLY A 183 -7.93 -19.01 -9.68
N ASN A 184 -9.25 -18.94 -9.87
CA ASN A 184 -9.89 -18.01 -10.80
C ASN A 184 -9.71 -16.53 -10.44
N LYS A 185 -9.54 -16.19 -9.15
CA LYS A 185 -9.33 -14.80 -8.71
C LYS A 185 -7.95 -14.32 -9.09
N GLU A 186 -6.92 -15.14 -8.86
CA GLU A 186 -5.57 -14.79 -9.29
C GLU A 186 -5.49 -14.67 -10.82
N GLU A 187 -5.99 -15.65 -11.56
CA GLU A 187 -6.03 -15.59 -13.03
C GLU A 187 -6.74 -14.33 -13.53
N HIS A 188 -7.86 -13.95 -12.91
CA HIS A 188 -8.56 -12.72 -13.24
C HIS A 188 -7.72 -11.45 -13.02
N GLU A 189 -6.99 -11.34 -11.90
CA GLU A 189 -6.11 -10.18 -11.66
C GLU A 189 -4.96 -10.12 -12.69
N LEU A 190 -4.39 -11.28 -13.06
CA LEU A 190 -3.33 -11.38 -14.06
C LEU A 190 -3.82 -11.01 -15.47
N ASP A 191 -5.06 -11.39 -15.81
CA ASP A 191 -5.73 -10.96 -17.03
C ASP A 191 -5.99 -9.45 -17.05
N LEU A 192 -6.38 -8.87 -15.92
CA LEU A 192 -6.53 -7.41 -15.81
C LEU A 192 -5.20 -6.71 -16.05
N ILE A 193 -4.08 -7.20 -15.49
CA ILE A 193 -2.76 -6.63 -15.77
C ILE A 193 -2.45 -6.74 -17.27
N SER A 194 -2.64 -7.91 -17.87
CA SER A 194 -2.34 -8.15 -19.28
C SER A 194 -3.08 -7.21 -20.23
N ASN A 195 -4.30 -6.79 -19.86
CA ASN A 195 -5.13 -5.91 -20.67
C ASN A 195 -4.96 -4.42 -20.34
N TYR A 196 -4.60 -4.07 -19.11
CA TYR A 196 -4.68 -2.69 -18.62
C TYR A 196 -3.38 -2.11 -18.06
N ILE A 197 -2.28 -2.85 -18.07
CA ILE A 197 -0.96 -2.34 -17.66
C ILE A 197 -0.64 -1.01 -18.36
N ASP A 198 -0.04 -0.10 -17.60
CA ASP A 198 0.27 1.25 -18.08
C ASP A 198 1.55 1.24 -18.94
N GLU A 199 1.37 1.17 -20.25
CA GLU A 199 2.48 1.14 -21.22
C GLU A 199 3.42 2.34 -21.11
N LYS A 200 2.91 3.52 -20.72
CA LYS A 200 3.77 4.70 -20.55
C LYS A 200 4.57 4.64 -19.27
N LYS A 201 4.05 3.99 -18.22
CA LYS A 201 4.77 3.77 -16.95
C LYS A 201 5.86 2.72 -17.09
N PHE A 202 5.56 1.63 -17.80
CA PHE A 202 6.45 0.46 -17.92
C PHE A 202 7.21 0.36 -19.24
N GLU A 203 7.10 1.37 -20.11
CA GLU A 203 7.87 1.53 -21.34
C GLU A 203 8.01 0.20 -22.13
N GLY A 204 9.16 -0.06 -22.75
CA GLY A 204 9.42 -1.27 -23.54
C GLY A 204 9.54 -2.58 -22.75
N HIS A 205 9.15 -2.63 -21.47
CA HIS A 205 9.17 -3.83 -20.63
C HIS A 205 7.79 -4.45 -20.40
N VAL A 206 6.72 -3.88 -20.96
CA VAL A 206 5.35 -4.40 -20.82
C VAL A 206 5.24 -5.87 -21.22
N ASP A 207 5.81 -6.26 -22.36
CA ASP A 207 5.75 -7.65 -22.84
C ASP A 207 6.50 -8.60 -21.90
N GLU A 208 7.63 -8.17 -21.33
CA GLU A 208 8.37 -8.95 -20.36
C GLU A 208 7.60 -9.12 -19.05
N ILE A 209 6.95 -8.05 -18.55
CA ILE A 209 6.10 -8.13 -17.37
C ILE A 209 4.95 -9.11 -17.61
N LYS A 210 4.30 -9.05 -18.79
CA LYS A 210 3.25 -9.99 -19.19
C LYS A 210 3.75 -11.44 -19.21
N GLU A 211 4.95 -11.68 -19.73
CA GLU A 211 5.57 -13.00 -19.71
C GLU A 211 5.88 -13.49 -18.29
N ILE A 212 6.39 -12.61 -17.41
CA ILE A 212 6.68 -12.94 -16.00
C ILE A 212 5.41 -13.33 -15.24
N ILE A 213 4.32 -12.61 -15.45
CA ILE A 213 3.06 -12.87 -14.74
C ILE A 213 2.23 -14.01 -15.35
N ASN A 214 2.57 -14.47 -16.56
CA ASN A 214 1.82 -15.52 -17.24
C ASN A 214 2.03 -16.87 -16.52
N PRO A 215 0.99 -17.49 -15.93
CA PRO A 215 1.14 -18.72 -15.17
C PRO A 215 1.64 -19.91 -16.01
N TYR A 216 1.41 -19.86 -17.33
CA TYR A 216 1.83 -20.87 -18.30
C TYR A 216 3.25 -20.63 -18.84
N SER A 217 3.84 -19.46 -18.58
CA SER A 217 5.22 -19.19 -18.97
C SER A 217 6.20 -19.90 -18.04
N THR A 218 7.38 -20.22 -18.59
CA THR A 218 8.54 -20.69 -17.81
C THR A 218 9.58 -19.60 -17.64
N TYR A 219 9.35 -18.43 -18.22
CA TYR A 219 10.28 -17.30 -18.20
C TYR A 219 10.50 -16.81 -16.76
N LYS A 220 11.75 -16.92 -16.28
CA LYS A 220 12.20 -16.47 -14.93
C LYS A 220 11.37 -17.00 -13.75
N LYS A 221 10.65 -18.10 -13.95
CA LYS A 221 9.72 -18.66 -12.95
C LYS A 221 10.42 -19.07 -11.66
N GLU A 222 11.69 -19.48 -11.75
CA GLU A 222 12.55 -19.83 -10.62
C GLU A 222 12.95 -18.63 -9.76
N LYS A 223 12.95 -17.42 -10.34
CA LYS A 223 13.30 -16.15 -9.67
C LYS A 223 12.07 -15.39 -9.19
N LEU A 224 10.88 -15.77 -9.67
CA LEU A 224 9.62 -15.15 -9.28
C LEU A 224 9.24 -15.55 -7.85
N LYS A 225 9.07 -14.55 -6.98
CA LYS A 225 8.53 -14.70 -5.63
C LYS A 225 7.20 -13.99 -5.53
N LYS A 226 6.18 -14.71 -5.05
CA LYS A 226 4.92 -14.11 -4.63
C LYS A 226 5.06 -13.63 -3.19
N VAL A 227 4.64 -12.39 -2.93
CA VAL A 227 4.66 -11.79 -1.60
C VAL A 227 3.31 -11.16 -1.31
N TYR A 228 2.62 -11.60 -0.26
CA TYR A 228 1.41 -10.94 0.20
C TYR A 228 1.78 -9.75 1.08
N SER A 229 1.29 -8.56 0.74
CA SER A 229 1.63 -7.31 1.40
C SER A 229 0.40 -6.72 2.07
N VAL A 230 0.38 -6.73 3.39
CA VAL A 230 -0.81 -6.42 4.18
C VAL A 230 -0.62 -5.14 4.97
N PHE A 231 -1.45 -4.12 4.70
CA PHE A 231 -1.51 -2.93 5.54
C PHE A 231 -2.58 -3.09 6.64
N ILE A 232 -2.18 -2.86 7.90
CA ILE A 232 -3.05 -2.93 9.07
C ILE A 232 -3.05 -1.58 9.79
N GLY A 233 -4.14 -0.84 9.61
CA GLY A 233 -4.46 0.39 10.33
C GLY A 233 -5.42 0.14 11.49
N PHE A 234 -5.10 0.59 12.71
CA PHE A 234 -5.94 0.28 13.87
C PHE A 234 -5.94 1.33 14.99
N ASN A 235 -6.99 1.35 15.81
CA ASN A 235 -7.02 2.18 17.02
C ASN A 235 -6.05 1.63 18.05
N TRP A 236 -5.13 2.46 18.52
CA TRP A 236 -4.19 2.06 19.57
C TRP A 236 -4.45 2.83 20.86
N SER A 237 -4.79 2.10 21.93
CA SER A 237 -5.12 2.65 23.24
C SER A 237 -4.05 3.61 23.77
N ASP A 238 -2.78 3.32 23.55
CA ASP A 238 -1.68 4.15 24.06
C ASP A 238 -1.66 5.56 23.41
N LEU A 239 -2.29 5.73 22.24
CA LEU A 239 -2.51 7.04 21.60
C LEU A 239 -3.78 7.74 22.11
N ILE A 240 -4.74 6.96 22.62
CA ILE A 240 -6.00 7.44 23.20
C ILE A 240 -5.76 7.93 24.64
N ASP A 241 -4.97 7.18 25.40
CA ASP A 241 -4.67 7.40 26.83
C ASP A 241 -3.46 8.31 27.06
N LEU A 242 -3.09 9.15 26.08
CA LEU A 242 -2.14 10.25 26.25
C LEU A 242 -2.72 11.28 27.23
N ASN A 243 -2.70 10.94 28.52
CA ASN A 243 -3.05 11.83 29.61
C ASN A 243 -2.11 13.03 29.57
N PHE A 244 -2.68 14.23 29.67
CA PHE A 244 -2.01 15.54 29.63
C PHE A 244 -0.76 15.69 30.52
N ARG A 245 -0.52 14.77 31.47
CA ARG A 245 0.60 14.80 32.41
C ARG A 245 1.90 14.18 31.88
N THR A 246 1.88 13.41 30.78
CA THR A 246 3.10 12.85 30.14
C THR A 246 3.74 13.82 29.14
N ILE A 247 3.12 14.98 28.90
CA ILE A 247 3.50 15.98 27.89
C ILE A 247 4.87 16.63 28.18
N GLN A 248 5.37 16.58 29.42
CA GLN A 248 6.65 17.23 29.77
C GLN A 248 7.91 16.50 29.26
N ASN A 249 7.83 15.25 28.76
CA ASN A 249 9.01 14.40 28.51
C ASN A 249 9.08 13.69 27.15
N ASN A 250 8.54 14.28 26.08
CA ASN A 250 8.61 13.75 24.70
C ASN A 250 7.87 12.40 24.52
N ILE A 251 6.61 12.48 24.05
CA ILE A 251 5.69 11.34 23.85
C ILE A 251 6.21 10.24 22.91
N LYS A 252 7.16 10.56 22.02
CA LYS A 252 7.69 9.64 21.01
C LYS A 252 8.39 8.42 21.62
N ARG A 253 9.21 8.62 22.65
CA ARG A 253 10.00 7.52 23.24
C ARG A 253 9.13 6.47 23.93
N PRO A 254 8.18 6.83 24.82
CA PRO A 254 7.26 5.85 25.41
C PRO A 254 6.47 5.05 24.37
N LEU A 255 5.94 5.71 23.33
CA LEU A 255 5.16 5.06 22.28
C LEU A 255 6.00 4.06 21.47
N THR A 256 7.19 4.47 21.03
CA THR A 256 8.10 3.58 20.28
C THR A 256 8.54 2.36 21.10
N MET A 257 8.77 2.54 22.42
CA MET A 257 9.04 1.42 23.33
C MET A 257 7.86 0.47 23.48
N SER A 258 6.63 0.99 23.58
CA SER A 258 5.42 0.18 23.71
C SER A 258 5.15 -0.65 22.44
N LEU A 259 5.26 -0.05 21.25
CA LEU A 259 5.16 -0.77 19.97
C LEU A 259 6.21 -1.90 19.88
N SER A 260 7.45 -1.59 20.24
CA SER A 260 8.55 -2.56 20.20
C SER A 260 8.36 -3.72 21.17
N LYS A 261 7.72 -3.50 22.32
CA LYS A 261 7.48 -4.53 23.34
C LYS A 261 6.53 -5.62 22.88
N ASN A 262 5.52 -5.25 22.07
CA ASN A 262 4.45 -6.17 21.67
C ASN A 262 4.72 -6.89 20.33
N LYS A 263 5.81 -6.56 19.61
CA LYS A 263 6.08 -7.06 18.26
C LYS A 263 6.11 -8.59 18.13
N GLN A 264 6.67 -9.30 19.13
CA GLN A 264 6.73 -10.76 19.13
C GLN A 264 5.35 -11.40 19.33
N ILE A 265 4.51 -10.79 20.17
CA ILE A 265 3.14 -11.27 20.43
C ILE A 265 2.29 -11.10 19.16
N VAL A 266 2.40 -9.95 18.50
CA VAL A 266 1.68 -9.67 17.25
C VAL A 266 2.16 -10.58 16.12
N HIS A 267 3.48 -10.77 15.96
CA HIS A 267 4.02 -11.73 14.99
C HIS A 267 3.47 -13.15 15.22
N LYS A 268 3.48 -13.63 16.46
CA LYS A 268 2.90 -14.93 16.80
C LYS A 268 1.42 -15.01 16.41
N LYS A 269 0.64 -13.94 16.61
CA LYS A 269 -0.78 -13.89 16.18
C LYS A 269 -0.93 -14.00 14.67
N CYS A 270 -0.11 -13.29 13.89
CA CYS A 270 -0.09 -13.41 12.43
C CYS A 270 0.27 -14.84 12.01
N ARG A 271 1.34 -15.40 12.58
CA ARG A 271 1.80 -16.77 12.31
C ARG A 271 0.73 -17.81 12.63
N ASP A 272 0.12 -17.75 13.80
CA ASP A 272 -0.91 -18.71 14.24
C ASP A 272 -2.17 -18.68 13.36
N ARG A 273 -2.41 -17.57 12.63
CA ARG A 273 -3.48 -17.47 11.64
C ARG A 273 -3.04 -17.96 10.26
N ILE A 274 -1.85 -17.57 9.81
CA ILE A 274 -1.29 -17.99 8.50
C ILE A 274 -1.07 -19.50 8.46
N VAL A 275 -0.56 -20.12 9.53
CA VAL A 275 -0.39 -21.58 9.60
C VAL A 275 -1.72 -22.35 9.54
N LYS A 276 -2.85 -21.68 9.79
CA LYS A 276 -4.20 -22.25 9.63
C LYS A 276 -4.82 -21.96 8.28
N SER A 277 -4.12 -21.23 7.43
CA SER A 277 -4.46 -21.00 6.02
C SER A 277 -3.56 -21.84 5.13
N ASP A 278 -3.87 -21.91 3.85
CA ASP A 278 -3.05 -22.64 2.87
C ASP A 278 -1.98 -21.74 2.23
N ILE A 279 -1.75 -20.55 2.80
CA ILE A 279 -0.76 -19.59 2.32
C ILE A 279 0.65 -20.09 2.68
N ASP A 280 1.44 -20.42 1.66
CA ASP A 280 2.85 -20.84 1.78
C ASP A 280 3.85 -19.74 1.37
N ASN A 281 3.36 -18.69 0.71
CA ASN A 281 4.17 -17.56 0.24
C ASN A 281 4.57 -16.63 1.39
N SER A 282 5.56 -15.77 1.13
CA SER A 282 5.97 -14.75 2.11
C SER A 282 4.85 -13.75 2.36
N VAL A 283 4.66 -13.37 3.62
CA VAL A 283 3.66 -12.36 4.01
C VAL A 283 4.35 -11.23 4.75
N GLU A 284 4.23 -10.01 4.24
CA GLU A 284 4.70 -8.80 4.92
C GLU A 284 3.54 -7.96 5.44
N PHE A 285 3.58 -7.60 6.71
CA PHE A 285 2.61 -6.74 7.37
C PHE A 285 3.22 -5.37 7.65
N PHE A 286 2.50 -4.31 7.26
CA PHE A 286 2.75 -2.93 7.63
C PHE A 286 1.73 -2.51 8.68
N PHE A 287 2.16 -2.36 9.92
CA PHE A 287 1.31 -1.90 11.01
C PHE A 287 1.43 -0.40 11.21
N LEU A 288 0.30 0.31 11.17
CA LEU A 288 0.23 1.74 11.47
C LEU A 288 -0.89 2.01 12.49
N PRO A 289 -0.55 2.30 13.75
CA PRO A 289 -1.54 2.66 14.76
C PRO A 289 -2.06 4.09 14.52
N PHE A 290 -3.34 4.28 14.80
CA PHE A 290 -4.03 5.57 14.76
C PHE A 290 -4.69 5.87 16.10
N LYS A 291 -4.94 7.16 16.36
CA LYS A 291 -5.75 7.58 17.50
C LYS A 291 -7.21 7.17 17.32
N ASP A 292 -7.75 7.42 16.13
CA ASP A 292 -9.12 7.06 15.77
C ASP A 292 -9.22 6.84 14.25
N VAL A 293 -9.41 5.58 13.85
CA VAL A 293 -9.56 5.18 12.44
C VAL A 293 -10.74 5.86 11.76
N GLN A 294 -11.80 6.25 12.48
CA GLN A 294 -12.91 6.96 11.86
C GLN A 294 -12.50 8.39 11.49
N LYS A 295 -11.75 9.06 12.37
CA LYS A 295 -11.20 10.39 12.07
C LYS A 295 -10.23 10.36 10.90
N ILE A 296 -9.47 9.27 10.73
CA ILE A 296 -8.60 9.11 9.56
C ILE A 296 -9.41 9.13 8.26
N ARG A 297 -10.56 8.46 8.21
CA ARG A 297 -11.46 8.49 7.04
C ARG A 297 -12.08 9.87 6.83
N GLU A 298 -12.49 10.53 7.89
CA GLU A 298 -13.00 11.91 7.83
C GLU A 298 -11.93 12.87 7.30
N TYR A 299 -10.71 12.83 7.83
CA TYR A 299 -9.58 13.61 7.33
C TYR A 299 -9.26 13.30 5.88
N PHE A 300 -9.44 12.06 5.42
CA PHE A 300 -9.23 11.72 4.02
C PHE A 300 -10.23 12.46 3.11
N ILE A 301 -11.50 12.46 3.47
CA ILE A 301 -12.52 13.22 2.74
C ILE A 301 -12.23 14.72 2.79
N GLU A 302 -11.89 15.24 3.97
CA GLU A 302 -11.66 16.68 4.19
C GLU A 302 -10.39 17.22 3.52
N GLU A 303 -9.30 16.46 3.54
CA GLU A 303 -7.97 16.93 3.15
C GLU A 303 -7.55 16.45 1.76
N VAL A 304 -8.03 15.27 1.33
CA VAL A 304 -7.61 14.64 0.08
C VAL A 304 -8.67 14.80 -1.00
N LEU A 305 -9.94 14.58 -0.66
CA LEU A 305 -11.04 14.58 -1.64
C LEU A 305 -11.77 15.92 -1.76
N ASN A 306 -11.51 16.87 -0.85
CA ASN A 306 -12.19 18.17 -0.87
C ASN A 306 -11.67 19.06 -2.01
N ARG A 307 -12.56 19.38 -2.95
CA ARG A 307 -12.27 20.23 -4.11
C ARG A 307 -11.98 21.69 -3.78
N GLU A 308 -12.49 22.22 -2.67
CA GLU A 308 -12.26 23.61 -2.26
C GLU A 308 -10.84 23.86 -1.75
N ARG A 309 -10.09 22.79 -1.50
CA ARG A 309 -8.69 22.84 -1.08
C ARG A 309 -7.72 22.63 -2.24
N ILE A 310 -8.22 22.59 -3.48
CA ILE A 310 -7.46 22.29 -4.69
C ILE A 310 -6.99 23.56 -5.40
#